data_AF-A0A4Q0AFZ0-F1
#
_entry.id   AF-A0A4Q0AFZ0-F1
#
_cell.length_a   1.000
_cell.length_b   1.000
_cell.length_c   1.000
_cell.angle_alpha   90.00
_cell.angle_beta   90.00
_cell.angle_gamma   90.00
#
_symmetry.space_group_name_H-M   'P 1'
#
loop_
_entity.id
_entity.type
_entity.pdbx_description
1 polymer ?
#
loop_
_entity_poly.entity_id
_entity_poly.type
_entity_poly.pdbx_seq_one_letter_code
_entity_poly.pdbx_strand_id
1 'polypeptide(L)'
;MTTAERVGLLWPFGYVLNWPLWGVALFAFMATPGMMIFIIVSVEGRRFPWRPSEQFLGFIPGDLFLGTFFVYAAWLARRLPETTRFYNSGWFQWTLLAAFAAGATALYLAGFGLYTASQMRSPSKLYHDFLYFWYGYMVAATFVAALFATAPSFSATALVSLGMAWLALVMYDSTTGARNAPVKARSAHWEFDWRSLTASPPPPPSR
;
A
#
# COMPACT_ATOMS: atom_id res chain seq x y z
N MET A 1 -14.80 13.24 19.20
CA MET A 1 -14.40 11.96 18.56
C MET A 1 -13.16 12.21 17.71
N THR A 2 -12.09 11.43 17.87
CA THR A 2 -10.87 11.54 17.05
C THR A 2 -11.16 11.23 15.57
N THR A 3 -10.30 11.64 14.64
CA THR A 3 -10.52 11.37 13.21
C THR A 3 -10.54 9.86 12.93
N ALA A 4 -9.67 9.10 13.59
CA ALA A 4 -9.66 7.64 13.52
C ALA A 4 -10.96 7.01 14.03
N GLU A 5 -11.51 7.53 15.14
CA GLU A 5 -12.77 7.05 15.70
C GLU A 5 -13.94 7.30 14.75
N ARG A 6 -13.99 8.44 14.04
CA ARG A 6 -15.07 8.77 13.08
C ARG A 6 -15.26 7.69 12.01
N VAL A 7 -14.18 7.06 11.56
CA VAL A 7 -14.20 5.98 10.57
C VAL A 7 -14.17 4.57 11.20
N GLY A 8 -14.06 4.49 12.53
CA GLY A 8 -14.09 3.25 13.30
C GLY A 8 -12.79 2.46 13.31
N LEU A 9 -11.66 3.03 12.91
CA LEU A 9 -10.43 2.25 12.78
C LEU A 9 -9.94 1.69 14.11
N LEU A 10 -9.38 0.48 14.03
CA LEU A 10 -8.58 -0.07 15.10
C LEU A 10 -7.34 0.80 15.34
N TRP A 11 -6.99 1.00 16.62
CA TRP A 11 -5.93 1.92 17.05
C TRP A 11 -4.61 1.84 16.25
N PRO A 12 -4.00 0.67 16.00
CA PRO A 12 -2.71 0.63 15.31
C PRO A 12 -2.78 1.06 13.85
N PHE A 13 -3.98 1.07 13.25
CA PHE A 13 -4.17 1.41 11.85
C PHE A 13 -4.60 2.87 11.63
N GLY A 14 -5.15 3.52 12.67
CA GLY A 14 -5.76 4.85 12.56
C GLY A 14 -5.00 5.98 13.23
N TYR A 15 -3.97 5.72 14.04
CA TYR A 15 -3.32 6.77 14.84
C TYR A 15 -2.81 7.96 14.00
N VAL A 16 -2.31 7.69 12.79
CA VAL A 16 -1.81 8.72 11.87
C VAL A 16 -2.91 9.69 11.43
N LEU A 17 -4.17 9.26 11.37
CA LEU A 17 -5.28 10.14 10.98
C LEU A 17 -5.50 11.31 11.94
N ASN A 18 -5.03 11.17 13.18
CA ASN A 18 -5.16 12.21 14.20
C ASN A 18 -4.07 13.30 14.08
N TRP A 19 -3.07 13.13 13.20
CA TRP A 19 -2.05 14.14 12.94
C TRP A 19 -2.61 15.30 12.09
N PRO A 20 -1.93 16.45 11.98
CA PRO A 20 -2.25 17.46 10.96
C PRO A 20 -2.23 16.86 9.55
N LEU A 21 -3.06 17.36 8.61
CA LEU A 21 -3.19 16.76 7.28
C LEU A 21 -1.86 16.77 6.49
N TRP A 22 -1.05 17.81 6.68
CA TRP A 22 0.30 17.86 6.10
C TRP A 22 1.21 16.76 6.67
N GLY A 23 1.05 16.41 7.95
CA GLY A 23 1.79 15.33 8.60
C GLY A 23 1.34 13.95 8.09
N VAL A 24 0.03 13.79 7.85
CA VAL A 24 -0.51 12.60 7.17
C VAL A 24 0.06 12.47 5.76
N ALA A 25 0.12 13.57 5.00
CA ALA A 25 0.69 13.57 3.66
C ALA A 25 2.18 13.24 3.68
N LEU A 26 2.95 13.86 4.57
CA LEU A 26 4.36 13.55 4.76
C LEU A 26 4.56 12.06 5.09
N PHE A 27 3.79 11.53 6.05
CA PHE A 27 3.82 10.11 6.37
C PHE A 27 3.48 9.24 5.16
N ALA A 28 2.43 9.60 4.41
CA ALA A 28 1.97 8.85 3.26
C ALA A 28 3.08 8.70 2.20
N PHE A 29 3.71 9.80 1.82
CA PHE A 29 4.76 9.80 0.80
C PHE A 29 6.12 9.29 1.32
N MET A 30 6.41 9.43 2.62
CA MET A 30 7.61 8.84 3.21
C MET A 30 7.48 7.33 3.38
N ALA A 31 6.30 6.83 3.73
CA ALA A 31 6.04 5.41 3.87
C ALA A 31 5.97 4.73 2.49
N THR A 32 5.29 5.27 1.49
CA THR A 32 5.21 4.58 0.19
C THR A 32 6.46 4.82 -0.68
N PRO A 33 6.60 5.84 -1.55
CA PRO A 33 7.77 5.89 -2.42
C PRO A 33 9.08 6.08 -1.62
N GLY A 34 9.07 6.84 -0.51
CA GLY A 34 10.28 7.13 0.26
C GLY A 34 10.95 5.88 0.85
N MET A 35 10.21 5.10 1.64
CA MET A 35 10.72 3.88 2.25
C MET A 35 10.99 2.81 1.18
N MET A 36 10.20 2.78 0.10
CA MET A 36 10.52 1.89 -1.01
C MET A 36 11.89 2.19 -1.62
N ILE A 37 12.18 3.45 -1.93
CA ILE A 37 13.51 3.86 -2.42
C ILE A 37 14.59 3.46 -1.42
N PHE A 38 14.37 3.71 -0.13
CA PHE A 38 15.31 3.37 0.93
C PHE A 38 15.60 1.87 0.99
N ILE A 39 14.57 1.02 0.96
CA ILE A 39 14.71 -0.44 1.00
C ILE A 39 15.48 -0.94 -0.22
N ILE A 40 15.16 -0.46 -1.42
CA ILE A 40 15.83 -0.88 -2.65
C ILE A 40 17.32 -0.54 -2.61
N VAL A 41 17.66 0.68 -2.21
CA VAL A 41 19.05 1.16 -2.23
C VAL A 41 19.86 0.57 -1.08
N SER A 42 19.30 0.55 0.13
CA SER A 42 20.05 0.26 1.35
C SER A 42 19.99 -1.21 1.76
N VAL A 43 18.87 -1.89 1.52
CA VAL A 43 18.67 -3.30 1.91
C VAL A 43 18.93 -4.22 0.73
N GLU A 44 18.34 -3.92 -0.43
CA GLU A 44 18.53 -4.75 -1.64
C GLU A 44 19.82 -4.43 -2.38
N GLY A 45 20.49 -3.31 -2.06
CA GLY A 45 21.81 -2.96 -2.60
C GLY A 45 21.85 -2.72 -4.10
N ARG A 46 20.70 -2.41 -4.72
CA ARG A 46 20.57 -2.29 -6.18
C ARG A 46 20.18 -0.88 -6.60
N ARG A 47 20.39 -0.59 -7.89
CA ARG A 47 19.93 0.66 -8.50
C ARG A 47 18.41 0.70 -8.54
N PHE A 48 17.86 1.85 -8.17
CA PHE A 48 16.44 2.10 -8.29
C PHE A 48 16.02 2.19 -9.77
N PRO A 49 14.93 1.51 -10.18
CA PRO A 49 14.55 1.41 -11.59
C PRO A 49 13.86 2.69 -12.08
N TRP A 50 14.58 3.79 -12.31
CA TRP A 50 13.95 5.10 -12.62
C TRP A 50 13.18 5.15 -13.95
N ARG A 51 13.38 4.20 -14.86
CA ARG A 51 12.80 4.27 -16.20
C ARG A 51 11.38 3.68 -16.23
N PRO A 52 10.43 4.30 -16.95
CA PRO A 52 9.08 3.75 -17.11
C PRO A 52 9.04 2.33 -17.71
N SER A 53 10.03 1.97 -18.53
CA SER A 53 10.18 0.62 -19.09
C SER A 53 10.57 -0.44 -18.05
N GLU A 54 11.12 -0.02 -16.91
CA GLU A 54 11.63 -0.86 -15.83
C GLU A 54 10.65 -0.92 -14.64
N GLN A 55 9.52 -0.22 -14.72
CA GLN A 55 8.53 -0.17 -13.64
C GLN A 55 7.15 -0.67 -14.07
N PHE A 56 6.48 -1.32 -13.14
CA PHE A 56 5.04 -1.44 -13.16
C PHE A 56 4.42 -0.10 -12.77
N LEU A 57 3.32 0.30 -13.43
CA LEU A 57 2.41 1.32 -12.93
C LEU A 57 1.94 0.98 -11.51
N GLY A 58 1.86 -0.32 -11.19
CA GLY A 58 1.61 -0.83 -9.84
C GLY A 58 2.70 -0.53 -8.80
N PHE A 59 3.89 -0.08 -9.22
CA PHE A 59 5.03 0.16 -8.32
C PHE A 59 5.10 1.64 -7.92
N ILE A 60 6.06 2.43 -8.38
CA ILE A 60 6.20 3.83 -7.94
C ILE A 60 5.05 4.75 -8.34
N PRO A 61 4.55 4.73 -9.59
CA PRO A 61 3.34 5.48 -9.93
C PRO A 61 2.17 5.07 -9.04
N GLY A 62 2.11 3.77 -8.70
CA GLY A 62 1.12 3.20 -7.81
C GLY A 62 1.28 3.61 -6.37
N ASP A 63 2.49 3.73 -5.85
CA ASP A 63 2.79 4.18 -4.50
C ASP A 63 2.48 5.66 -4.30
N LEU A 64 2.73 6.47 -5.34
CA LEU A 64 2.32 7.87 -5.38
C LEU A 64 0.80 7.99 -5.41
N PHE A 65 0.13 7.16 -6.23
CA PHE A 65 -1.31 7.10 -6.28
C PHE A 65 -1.88 6.68 -4.91
N LEU A 66 -1.35 5.60 -4.33
CA LEU A 66 -1.79 5.05 -3.05
C LEU A 66 -1.61 6.05 -1.91
N GLY A 67 -0.47 6.76 -1.88
CA GLY A 67 -0.23 7.86 -0.93
C GLY A 67 -1.24 9.00 -1.11
N THR A 68 -1.50 9.43 -2.34
CA THR A 68 -2.50 10.48 -2.64
C THR A 68 -3.90 10.03 -2.24
N PHE A 69 -4.25 8.78 -2.54
CA PHE A 69 -5.56 8.21 -2.24
C PHE A 69 -5.79 8.08 -0.73
N PHE A 70 -4.76 7.70 0.01
CA PHE A 70 -4.75 7.68 1.47
C PHE A 70 -4.94 9.08 2.07
N VAL A 71 -4.20 10.09 1.56
CA VAL A 71 -4.35 11.48 2.00
C VAL A 71 -5.76 12.01 1.73
N TYR A 72 -6.32 11.69 0.57
CA TYR A 72 -7.69 12.07 0.24
C TYR A 72 -8.71 11.39 1.16
N ALA A 73 -8.54 10.09 1.46
CA ALA A 73 -9.36 9.40 2.44
C ALA A 73 -9.24 10.05 3.83
N ALA A 74 -8.03 10.40 4.28
CA ALA A 74 -7.82 11.10 5.54
C ALA A 74 -8.51 12.48 5.59
N TRP A 75 -8.45 13.23 4.49
CA TRP A 75 -9.15 14.51 4.34
C TRP A 75 -10.67 14.35 4.42
N LEU A 76 -11.21 13.27 3.85
CA LEU A 76 -12.62 12.93 3.89
C LEU A 76 -13.05 12.49 5.30
N ALA A 77 -12.27 11.64 5.97
CA ALA A 77 -12.52 11.17 7.32
C ALA A 77 -12.74 12.32 8.33
N ARG A 78 -12.00 13.43 8.17
CA ARG A 78 -12.15 14.64 9.00
C ARG A 78 -13.47 15.38 8.83
N ARG A 79 -14.16 15.16 7.70
CA ARG A 79 -15.45 15.79 7.38
C ARG A 79 -16.63 14.91 7.72
N LEU A 80 -16.39 13.67 8.14
CA LEU A 80 -17.45 12.79 8.59
C LEU A 80 -18.03 13.29 9.91
N PRO A 81 -19.34 13.08 10.12
CA PRO A 81 -20.02 13.48 11.35
C PRO A 81 -19.43 12.77 12.58
N GLU A 82 -19.45 13.46 13.71
CA GLU A 82 -19.00 12.93 15.00
C GLU A 82 -20.10 12.10 15.68
N THR A 83 -20.70 11.16 14.95
CA THR A 83 -21.75 10.29 15.47
C THR A 83 -21.35 8.83 15.35
N THR A 84 -21.55 8.07 16.43
CA THR A 84 -21.33 6.63 16.43
C THR A 84 -22.36 5.95 15.53
N ARG A 85 -21.89 5.05 14.68
CA ARG A 85 -22.68 4.24 13.74
C ARG A 85 -22.24 2.79 13.80
N PHE A 86 -22.96 1.92 13.10
CA PHE A 86 -22.71 0.47 13.10
C PHE A 86 -21.26 0.11 12.67
N TYR A 87 -20.70 0.87 11.72
CA TYR A 87 -19.34 0.64 11.22
C TYR A 87 -18.24 1.03 12.24
N ASN A 88 -18.58 1.76 13.31
CA ASN A 88 -17.63 2.03 14.40
C ASN A 88 -17.52 0.85 15.38
N SER A 89 -18.33 -0.21 15.22
CA SER A 89 -18.25 -1.40 16.08
C SER A 89 -16.96 -2.18 15.83
N GLY A 90 -16.34 -2.67 16.92
CA GLY A 90 -15.11 -3.46 16.82
C GLY A 90 -15.27 -4.72 15.98
N TRP A 91 -16.41 -5.42 16.11
CA TRP A 91 -16.74 -6.59 15.27
C TRP A 91 -16.70 -6.25 13.78
N PHE A 92 -17.36 -5.16 13.37
CA PHE A 92 -17.38 -4.77 11.96
C PHE A 92 -15.97 -4.51 11.43
N GLN A 93 -15.13 -3.86 12.24
CA GLN A 93 -13.78 -3.46 11.87
C GLN A 93 -12.82 -4.63 11.81
N TRP A 94 -12.97 -5.62 12.72
CA TRP A 94 -12.25 -6.89 12.61
C TRP A 94 -12.66 -7.68 11.38
N THR A 95 -13.95 -7.72 11.04
CA THR A 95 -14.44 -8.38 9.82
C THR A 95 -13.91 -7.69 8.56
N LEU A 96 -13.91 -6.35 8.53
CA LEU A 96 -13.35 -5.58 7.42
C LEU A 96 -11.84 -5.81 7.29
N LEU A 97 -11.10 -5.79 8.40
CA LEU A 97 -9.67 -6.08 8.41
C LEU A 97 -9.38 -7.50 7.90
N ALA A 98 -10.15 -8.49 8.34
CA ALA A 98 -10.02 -9.88 7.90
C ALA A 98 -10.28 -10.03 6.40
N ALA A 99 -11.28 -9.33 5.85
CA ALA A 99 -11.54 -9.31 4.42
C ALA A 99 -10.36 -8.70 3.63
N PHE A 100 -9.75 -7.63 4.14
CA PHE A 100 -8.56 -7.02 3.54
C PHE A 100 -7.32 -7.90 3.65
N ALA A 101 -7.12 -8.60 4.78
CA ALA A 101 -6.03 -9.55 4.96
C ALA A 101 -6.18 -10.74 3.98
N ALA A 102 -7.40 -11.25 3.82
CA ALA A 102 -7.70 -12.30 2.85
C ALA A 102 -7.45 -11.83 1.40
N GLY A 103 -7.89 -10.62 1.04
CA GLY A 103 -7.63 -10.02 -0.26
C GLY A 103 -6.14 -9.80 -0.55
N ALA A 104 -5.40 -9.26 0.42
CA ALA A 104 -3.95 -9.09 0.32
C ALA A 104 -3.22 -10.43 0.17
N THR A 105 -3.65 -11.46 0.91
CA THR A 105 -3.13 -12.83 0.78
C THR A 105 -3.42 -13.40 -0.60
N ALA A 106 -4.63 -13.23 -1.12
CA ALA A 106 -4.99 -13.69 -2.47
C ALA A 106 -4.16 -13.00 -3.55
N LEU A 107 -3.93 -11.68 -3.43
CA LEU A 107 -3.07 -10.92 -4.34
C LEU A 107 -1.60 -11.38 -4.25
N TYR A 108 -1.10 -11.60 -3.03
CA TYR A 108 0.25 -12.14 -2.82
C TYR A 108 0.40 -13.52 -3.48
N LEU A 109 -0.56 -14.43 -3.29
CA LEU A 109 -0.54 -15.76 -3.90
C LEU A 109 -0.64 -15.68 -5.43
N ALA A 110 -1.47 -14.80 -5.97
CA ALA A 110 -1.56 -14.55 -7.41
C ALA A 110 -0.23 -14.03 -7.99
N GLY A 111 0.57 -13.32 -7.17
CA GLY A 111 1.90 -12.84 -7.53
C GLY A 111 2.88 -13.95 -7.94
N PHE A 112 2.73 -15.18 -7.44
CA PHE A 112 3.57 -16.31 -7.87
C PHE A 112 3.38 -16.70 -9.35
N GLY A 113 2.32 -16.23 -10.00
CA GLY A 113 2.16 -16.35 -11.45
C GLY A 113 3.07 -15.41 -12.25
N LEU A 114 3.63 -14.37 -11.61
CA LEU A 114 4.43 -13.31 -12.24
C LEU A 114 5.87 -13.22 -11.71
N TYR A 115 6.12 -13.70 -10.49
CA TYR A 115 7.38 -13.53 -9.77
C TYR A 115 7.92 -14.87 -9.26
N THR A 116 9.25 -15.01 -9.18
CA THR A 116 9.87 -16.15 -8.49
C THR A 116 9.63 -16.07 -6.98
N ALA A 117 9.78 -17.19 -6.27
CA ALA A 117 9.64 -17.21 -4.81
C ALA A 117 10.64 -16.29 -4.10
N SER A 118 11.83 -16.10 -4.69
CA SER A 118 12.84 -15.16 -4.20
C SER A 118 12.37 -13.71 -4.35
N GLN A 119 11.83 -13.35 -5.51
CA GLN A 119 11.28 -12.02 -5.77
C GLN A 119 10.04 -11.72 -4.90
N MET A 120 9.15 -12.70 -4.72
CA MET A 120 7.98 -12.58 -3.84
C MET A 120 8.35 -12.27 -2.40
N ARG A 121 9.51 -12.75 -1.95
CA ARG A 121 10.03 -12.55 -0.60
C ARG A 121 11.03 -11.41 -0.52
N SER A 122 11.25 -10.65 -1.59
CA SER A 122 12.16 -9.51 -1.54
C SER A 122 11.67 -8.47 -0.51
N PRO A 123 12.58 -7.78 0.19
CA PRO A 123 12.23 -6.74 1.16
C PRO A 123 11.26 -5.70 0.57
N SER A 124 11.52 -5.24 -0.66
CA SER A 124 10.63 -4.32 -1.38
C SER A 124 9.24 -4.88 -1.58
N LYS A 125 9.12 -6.13 -2.03
CA LYS A 125 7.82 -6.76 -2.30
C LYS A 125 6.99 -6.92 -1.03
N LEU A 126 7.59 -7.45 0.03
CA LEU A 126 6.90 -7.64 1.31
C LEU A 126 6.44 -6.32 1.92
N TYR A 127 7.28 -5.29 1.83
CA TYR A 127 6.94 -3.96 2.30
C TYR A 127 5.79 -3.34 1.49
N HIS A 128 5.85 -3.44 0.17
CA HIS A 128 4.81 -3.00 -0.75
C HIS A 128 3.46 -3.66 -0.44
N ASP A 129 3.44 -4.99 -0.30
CA ASP A 129 2.22 -5.75 -0.03
C ASP A 129 1.64 -5.41 1.35
N PHE A 130 2.50 -5.17 2.35
CA PHE A 130 2.07 -4.70 3.67
C PHE A 130 1.41 -3.31 3.60
N LEU A 131 1.99 -2.37 2.84
CA LEU A 131 1.41 -1.03 2.67
C LEU A 131 0.06 -1.08 1.97
N TYR A 132 -0.11 -1.93 0.98
CA TYR A 132 -1.38 -2.12 0.29
C TYR A 132 -2.47 -2.62 1.22
N PHE A 133 -2.12 -3.58 2.09
CA PHE A 133 -3.02 -4.03 3.14
C PHE A 133 -3.40 -2.89 4.09
N TRP A 134 -2.41 -2.16 4.61
CA TRP A 134 -2.68 -1.09 5.59
C TRP A 134 -3.48 0.06 4.97
N TYR A 135 -3.02 0.63 3.85
CA TYR A 135 -3.67 1.77 3.21
C TYR A 135 -5.02 1.36 2.62
N GLY A 136 -5.12 0.15 2.07
CA GLY A 136 -6.36 -0.43 1.57
C GLY A 136 -7.42 -0.53 2.67
N TYR A 137 -7.09 -1.12 3.82
CA TYR A 137 -8.00 -1.20 4.96
C TYR A 137 -8.47 0.19 5.39
N MET A 138 -7.54 1.14 5.47
CA MET A 138 -7.83 2.52 5.86
C MET A 138 -8.79 3.23 4.90
N VAL A 139 -8.49 3.18 3.60
CA VAL A 139 -9.32 3.76 2.55
C VAL A 139 -10.71 3.12 2.54
N ALA A 140 -10.79 1.81 2.73
CA ALA A 140 -12.07 1.10 2.75
C ALA A 140 -12.92 1.44 3.98
N ALA A 141 -12.32 1.53 5.17
CA ALA A 141 -13.04 1.97 6.37
C ALA A 141 -13.60 3.39 6.16
N THR A 142 -12.81 4.28 5.55
CA THR A 142 -13.26 5.63 5.21
C THR A 142 -14.38 5.62 4.16
N PHE A 143 -14.28 4.76 3.14
CA PHE A 143 -15.30 4.61 2.11
C PHE A 143 -16.63 4.16 2.69
N VAL A 144 -16.62 3.10 3.50
CA VAL A 144 -17.81 2.61 4.22
C VAL A 144 -18.39 3.74 5.06
N ALA A 145 -17.55 4.42 5.85
CA ALA A 145 -18.03 5.51 6.69
C ALA A 145 -18.65 6.64 5.85
N ALA A 146 -18.05 7.05 4.73
CA ALA A 146 -18.60 8.07 3.83
C ALA A 146 -19.95 7.65 3.22
N LEU A 147 -20.06 6.39 2.77
CA LEU A 147 -21.26 5.83 2.17
C LEU A 147 -22.44 5.81 3.14
N PHE A 148 -22.19 5.48 4.41
CA PHE A 148 -23.25 5.31 5.41
C PHE A 148 -23.44 6.52 6.33
N ALA A 149 -22.52 7.49 6.33
CA ALA A 149 -22.63 8.71 7.13
C ALA A 149 -23.31 9.86 6.41
N THR A 150 -23.22 9.91 5.08
CA THR A 150 -23.74 11.00 4.25
C THR A 150 -24.64 10.44 3.16
N ALA A 151 -25.64 11.21 2.72
CA ALA A 151 -26.26 10.95 1.42
C ALA A 151 -25.15 10.97 0.34
N PRO A 152 -25.30 10.25 -0.81
CA PRO A 152 -24.25 10.14 -1.82
C PRO A 152 -23.68 11.51 -2.18
N SER A 153 -22.49 11.80 -1.67
CA SER A 153 -21.83 13.09 -1.84
C SER A 153 -20.79 12.96 -2.95
N PHE A 154 -20.50 14.07 -3.63
CA PHE A 154 -19.42 14.15 -4.62
C PHE A 154 -18.10 13.54 -4.09
N SER A 155 -17.84 13.68 -2.78
CA SER A 155 -16.64 13.14 -2.15
C SER A 155 -16.60 11.61 -2.09
N ALA A 156 -17.73 10.95 -1.84
CA ALA A 156 -17.85 9.49 -1.86
C ALA A 156 -17.71 8.95 -3.29
N THR A 157 -18.34 9.61 -4.27
CA THR A 157 -18.18 9.28 -5.69
C THR A 157 -16.72 9.40 -6.14
N ALA A 158 -16.03 10.48 -5.77
CA ALA A 158 -14.63 10.66 -6.09
C ALA A 158 -13.73 9.58 -5.46
N LEU A 159 -14.03 9.11 -4.24
CA LEU A 159 -13.29 8.00 -3.62
C LEU A 159 -13.46 6.69 -4.39
N VAL A 160 -14.67 6.39 -4.87
CA VAL A 160 -14.94 5.22 -5.73
C VAL A 160 -14.23 5.38 -7.06
N SER A 161 -14.34 6.55 -7.71
CA SER A 161 -13.69 6.80 -9.00
C SER A 161 -12.16 6.64 -8.92
N LEU A 162 -11.54 7.11 -7.84
CA LEU A 162 -10.12 6.88 -7.58
C LEU A 162 -9.81 5.40 -7.40
N GLY A 163 -10.59 4.67 -6.59
CA GLY A 163 -10.42 3.22 -6.42
C GLY A 163 -10.58 2.44 -7.73
N MET A 164 -11.53 2.82 -8.59
CA MET A 164 -11.74 2.21 -9.90
C MET A 164 -10.63 2.56 -10.89
N ALA A 165 -10.14 3.81 -10.88
CA ALA A 165 -8.99 4.21 -11.69
C ALA A 165 -7.75 3.41 -11.30
N TRP A 166 -7.54 3.19 -10.00
CA TRP A 166 -6.48 2.34 -9.50
C TRP A 166 -6.58 0.90 -9.99
N LEU A 167 -7.76 0.29 -9.83
CA LEU A 167 -8.02 -1.07 -10.28
C LEU A 167 -7.77 -1.20 -11.79
N ALA A 168 -8.22 -0.21 -12.57
CA ALA A 168 -7.97 -0.16 -14.02
C ALA A 168 -6.48 -0.10 -14.35
N LEU A 169 -5.67 0.67 -13.59
CA LEU A 169 -4.21 0.71 -13.78
C LEU A 169 -3.57 -0.64 -13.46
N VAL A 170 -3.96 -1.30 -12.38
CA VAL A 170 -3.46 -2.64 -12.01
C VAL A 170 -3.82 -3.68 -13.06
N MET A 171 -5.06 -3.65 -13.57
CA MET A 171 -5.52 -4.54 -14.64
C MET A 171 -4.79 -4.27 -15.95
N TYR A 172 -4.58 -3.00 -16.30
CA TYR A 172 -3.81 -2.62 -17.48
C TYR A 172 -2.40 -3.16 -17.40
N ASP A 173 -1.72 -3.01 -16.26
CA ASP A 173 -0.36 -3.52 -16.07
C ASP A 173 -0.30 -5.04 -16.13
N SER A 174 -1.30 -5.73 -15.59
CA SER A 174 -1.38 -7.20 -15.59
C SER A 174 -1.63 -7.76 -17.00
N THR A 175 -2.37 -7.03 -17.84
CA THR A 175 -2.77 -7.47 -19.19
C THR A 175 -1.78 -7.05 -20.28
N THR A 176 -1.29 -5.82 -20.24
CA THR A 176 -0.35 -5.26 -21.23
C THR A 176 1.11 -5.44 -20.84
N GLY A 177 1.39 -5.58 -19.54
CA GLY A 177 2.73 -5.84 -19.02
C GLY A 177 3.28 -7.20 -19.40
N ALA A 178 2.46 -8.17 -19.81
CA ALA A 178 2.86 -9.54 -20.15
C ALA A 178 4.03 -9.62 -21.15
N ARG A 179 4.10 -8.71 -22.13
CA ARG A 179 5.21 -8.67 -23.12
C ARG A 179 6.55 -8.22 -22.54
N ASN A 180 6.53 -7.37 -21.52
CA ASN A 180 7.71 -6.84 -20.83
C ASN A 180 7.87 -7.38 -19.40
N ALA A 181 7.03 -8.36 -19.01
CA ALA A 181 6.91 -8.85 -17.65
C ALA A 181 8.25 -9.36 -17.09
N PRO A 182 9.11 -10.05 -17.85
CA PRO A 182 10.40 -10.50 -17.31
C PRO A 182 11.36 -9.35 -16.97
N VAL A 183 11.30 -8.23 -17.72
CA VAL A 183 12.16 -7.06 -17.48
C VAL A 183 11.61 -6.24 -16.32
N LYS A 184 10.30 -5.96 -16.34
CA LYS A 184 9.62 -5.24 -15.27
C LYS A 184 9.64 -6.02 -13.95
N ALA A 185 9.45 -7.34 -13.97
CA ALA A 185 9.47 -8.16 -12.77
C ALA A 185 10.84 -8.13 -12.09
N ARG A 186 11.92 -8.31 -12.85
CA ARG A 186 13.30 -8.22 -12.33
C ARG A 186 13.67 -6.83 -11.83
N SER A 187 13.08 -5.80 -12.42
CA SER A 187 13.38 -4.41 -12.07
C SER A 187 12.53 -3.90 -10.90
N ALA A 188 11.27 -4.31 -10.80
CA ALA A 188 10.38 -3.96 -9.70
C ALA A 188 10.74 -4.73 -8.42
N HIS A 189 10.93 -6.05 -8.53
CA HIS A 189 11.23 -6.93 -7.41
C HIS A 189 12.46 -7.80 -7.70
N TRP A 190 13.47 -7.65 -6.84
CA TRP A 190 14.78 -8.27 -7.01
C TRP A 190 14.82 -9.67 -6.41
N GLU A 191 15.62 -10.56 -6.99
CA GLU A 191 15.90 -11.85 -6.35
C GLU A 191 16.77 -11.62 -5.12
N PHE A 192 16.17 -11.74 -3.93
CA PHE A 192 16.84 -11.43 -2.68
C PHE A 192 17.09 -12.68 -1.84
N ASP A 193 18.36 -12.95 -1.53
CA ASP A 193 18.74 -14.01 -0.60
C ASP A 193 18.85 -13.45 0.83
N TRP A 194 17.86 -13.77 1.66
CA TRP A 194 17.84 -13.38 3.08
C TRP A 194 19.04 -13.88 3.89
N ARG A 195 19.72 -14.93 3.45
CA ARG A 195 20.93 -15.44 4.13
C ARG A 195 22.08 -14.45 4.06
N SER A 196 22.10 -13.60 3.02
CA SER A 196 23.14 -12.58 2.85
C SER A 196 23.20 -11.58 4.02
N LEU A 197 22.08 -11.31 4.70
CA LEU A 197 22.04 -10.43 5.87
C LEU A 197 22.72 -11.01 7.11
N THR A 198 22.86 -12.34 7.16
CA THR A 198 23.48 -13.06 8.28
C THR A 198 24.87 -13.57 7.97
N ALA A 199 25.33 -13.44 6.72
CA ALA A 199 26.67 -13.85 6.33
C ALA A 199 27.70 -12.95 7.03
N SER A 200 28.59 -13.56 7.80
CA SER A 200 29.73 -12.83 8.36
C SER A 200 30.62 -12.34 7.22
N PRO A 201 31.18 -11.11 7.31
CA PRO A 201 32.14 -10.66 6.33
C PRO A 201 33.31 -11.66 6.28
N PRO A 202 33.89 -11.92 5.10
CA PRO A 202 35.04 -12.79 5.00
C PRO A 202 36.15 -12.26 5.92
N PRO A 203 36.92 -13.14 6.59
CA PRO A 203 38.03 -12.71 7.41
C PRO A 203 39.00 -11.85 6.57
N PRO A 204 39.62 -10.82 7.16
CA PRO A 204 40.58 -10.00 6.44
C PRO A 204 41.71 -10.89 5.88
N PRO A 205 42.26 -10.57 4.69
CA PRO A 205 43.34 -11.35 4.11
C PRO A 205 44.50 -11.43 5.11
N SER A 206 45.01 -12.65 5.35
CA SER A 206 46.22 -12.84 6.16
C SER A 206 47.38 -12.12 5.47
N ARG A 207 47.96 -11.16 6.18
CA ARG A 207 49.18 -10.46 5.74
C ARG A 207 50.40 -11.37 5.85
#